data_AF-A0A0X3P2Z2-F1
#
_entry.id   AF-A0A0X3P2Z2-F1
#
_cell.length_a   1.000
_cell.length_b   1.000
_cell.length_c   1.000
_cell.angle_alpha   90.00
_cell.angle_beta   90.00
_cell.angle_gamma   90.00
#
_symmetry.space_group_name_H-M   'P 1'
#
loop_
_entity.id
_entity.type
_entity.pdbx_description
1 polymer ?
#
loop_
_entity_poly.entity_id
_entity_poly.type
_entity_poly.pdbx_seq_one_letter_code
_entity_poly.pdbx_strand_id
1 'polypeptide(L)'
;RGRRAGSPLNGPYLTRCMSLTLLTRLSRSAVSNVLQFARSMASSVKYLAQDEAQQIDEELFTQCAFSVDQLMELAGLGCSTVIQHVYPLDSLQTTGGAVLICCGPGNNGGDGLVCARHL
;
A
#
# COMPACT_ATOMS: atom_id res chain seq x y z
N ARG A 1 8.26 -26.47 22.46
CA ARG A 1 8.17 -27.23 21.19
C ARG A 1 7.16 -26.52 20.28
N GLY A 2 7.54 -26.20 19.05
CA GLY A 2 6.60 -25.77 17.99
C GLY A 2 6.76 -24.32 17.50
N ARG A 3 7.90 -23.99 16.88
CA ARG A 3 8.00 -22.84 15.97
C ARG A 3 7.22 -23.20 14.69
N ARG A 4 6.19 -22.43 14.31
CA ARG A 4 5.67 -22.46 12.94
C ARG A 4 6.42 -21.40 12.15
N ALA A 5 7.24 -21.86 11.22
CA ALA A 5 7.91 -21.03 10.24
C ALA A 5 6.86 -20.39 9.32
N GLY A 6 6.89 -19.07 9.19
CA GLY A 6 6.21 -18.36 8.12
C GLY A 6 6.80 -18.78 6.78
N SER A 7 5.93 -19.15 5.84
CA SER A 7 6.31 -19.45 4.47
C SER A 7 6.87 -18.20 3.79
N PRO A 8 7.91 -18.32 2.94
CA PRO A 8 8.44 -17.18 2.19
C PRO A 8 7.40 -16.73 1.15
N LEU A 9 7.11 -15.43 1.13
CA LEU A 9 6.33 -14.75 0.09
C LEU A 9 7.13 -14.75 -1.23
N ASN A 10 7.21 -15.90 -1.88
CA ASN A 10 7.75 -16.04 -3.23
C ASN A 10 6.61 -16.41 -4.18
N GLY A 11 6.01 -15.42 -4.85
CA GLY A 11 4.99 -15.64 -5.87
C GLY A 11 4.70 -14.41 -6.74
N PRO A 12 4.33 -14.57 -8.03
CA PRO A 12 4.40 -13.56 -9.08
C PRO A 12 3.16 -12.65 -9.11
N TYR A 13 2.83 -11.98 -8.01
CA TYR A 13 1.49 -11.39 -7.82
C TYR A 13 1.41 -9.87 -7.97
N LEU A 14 2.50 -9.19 -8.33
CA LEU A 14 2.50 -7.75 -8.61
C LEU A 14 1.79 -7.38 -9.94
N THR A 15 1.38 -8.36 -10.74
CA THR A 15 0.88 -8.14 -12.11
C THR A 15 -0.63 -7.96 -12.21
N ARG A 16 -1.40 -8.03 -11.12
CA ARG A 16 -2.87 -8.16 -11.21
C ARG A 16 -3.66 -6.84 -11.21
N CYS A 17 -3.00 -5.67 -11.18
CA CYS A 17 -3.69 -4.36 -11.24
C CYS A 17 -3.65 -3.69 -12.63
N MET A 18 -3.06 -4.33 -13.64
CA MET A 18 -3.20 -3.90 -15.03
C MET A 18 -4.17 -4.84 -15.73
N SER A 19 -5.26 -4.31 -16.27
CA SER A 19 -6.18 -5.05 -17.13
C SER A 19 -5.39 -5.94 -18.10
N LEU A 20 -5.69 -7.24 -18.13
CA LEU A 20 -5.01 -8.23 -18.99
C LEU A 20 -5.04 -7.83 -20.47
N THR A 21 -5.93 -6.89 -20.84
CA THR A 21 -6.08 -6.32 -22.17
C THR A 21 -5.04 -5.24 -22.51
N LEU A 22 -4.37 -4.61 -21.54
CA LEU A 22 -3.35 -3.58 -21.78
C LEU A 22 -1.93 -4.17 -21.95
N LEU A 23 -1.66 -5.31 -21.30
CA LEU A 23 -0.37 -6.00 -21.37
C LEU A 23 -0.12 -6.71 -22.71
N THR A 24 -1.14 -6.98 -23.51
CA THR A 24 -0.98 -7.62 -24.83
C THR A 24 -0.55 -6.67 -25.95
N ARG A 25 -0.56 -5.34 -25.69
CA ARG A 25 -0.12 -4.31 -26.67
C ARG A 25 1.28 -3.76 -26.41
N LEU A 26 1.90 -4.15 -25.30
CA LEU A 26 3.23 -3.69 -24.95
C LEU A 26 4.28 -4.67 -25.47
N SER A 27 5.36 -4.14 -26.04
CA SER A 27 6.53 -4.93 -26.43
C SER A 27 7.02 -5.77 -25.24
N ARG A 28 7.53 -6.99 -25.50
CA ARG A 28 8.17 -7.84 -24.49
C ARG A 28 9.22 -7.07 -23.66
N SER A 29 9.90 -6.10 -24.28
CA SER A 29 10.87 -5.22 -23.60
C SER A 29 10.21 -4.25 -22.61
N ALA A 30 9.03 -3.70 -22.93
CA ALA A 30 8.31 -2.80 -22.03
C ALA A 30 7.79 -3.55 -20.78
N VAL A 31 7.28 -4.76 -20.96
CA VAL A 31 6.87 -5.63 -19.83
C VAL A 31 8.08 -6.01 -18.96
N SER A 32 9.20 -6.35 -19.59
CA SER A 32 10.46 -6.66 -18.87
C SER A 32 10.95 -5.48 -18.04
N ASN A 33 10.90 -4.26 -18.58
CA ASN A 33 11.33 -3.05 -17.89
C ASN A 33 10.44 -2.73 -16.68
N VAL A 34 9.12 -2.88 -16.82
CA VAL A 34 8.18 -2.68 -15.71
C VAL A 34 8.40 -3.71 -14.60
N LEU A 35 8.59 -4.99 -14.96
CA LEU A 35 8.87 -6.05 -13.98
C LEU A 35 10.24 -5.87 -13.30
N GLN A 36 11.23 -5.33 -14.01
CA GLN A 36 12.56 -5.07 -13.47
C GLN A 36 12.56 -3.84 -12.55
N PHE A 37 11.78 -2.80 -12.87
CA PHE A 37 11.53 -1.66 -12.00
C PHE A 37 10.80 -2.08 -10.71
N ALA A 38 9.76 -2.89 -10.85
CA ALA A 38 9.05 -3.50 -9.72
C ALA A 38 9.95 -4.37 -8.83
N ARG A 39 10.89 -5.12 -9.43
CA ARG A 39 11.91 -5.89 -8.68
C ARG A 39 12.96 -4.99 -8.02
N SER A 40 13.32 -3.87 -8.62
CA SER A 40 14.24 -2.89 -8.03
C SER A 40 13.63 -2.22 -6.79
N MET A 41 12.32 -1.97 -6.80
CA MET A 41 11.55 -1.53 -5.64
C MET A 41 11.53 -2.57 -4.50
N ALA A 42 11.75 -3.86 -4.81
CA ALA A 42 11.87 -4.93 -3.82
C ALA A 42 13.28 -5.05 -3.21
N SER A 43 14.17 -4.09 -3.46
CA SER A 43 15.42 -3.95 -2.71
C SER A 43 15.13 -3.69 -1.23
N SER A 44 16.13 -3.94 -0.37
CA SER A 44 16.02 -3.76 1.08
C SER A 44 15.49 -2.37 1.41
N VAL A 45 14.23 -2.27 1.85
CA VAL A 45 13.64 -1.02 2.32
C VAL A 45 14.37 -0.59 3.59
N LYS A 46 14.81 0.68 3.64
CA LYS A 46 15.41 1.26 4.85
C LYS A 46 14.31 1.45 5.90
N TYR A 47 14.50 0.92 7.10
CA TYR A 47 13.68 1.28 8.26
C TYR A 47 14.15 2.63 8.79
N LEU A 48 13.21 3.53 9.05
CA LEU A 48 13.47 4.90 9.46
C LEU A 48 13.33 5.04 10.97
N ALA A 49 14.22 5.81 11.58
CA ALA A 49 14.03 6.33 12.93
C ALA A 49 12.99 7.47 12.93
N GLN A 50 12.48 7.83 14.11
CA GLN A 50 11.40 8.82 14.24
C GLN A 50 11.82 10.21 13.73
N ASP A 51 13.04 10.63 14.07
CA ASP A 51 13.64 11.89 13.62
C ASP A 51 13.80 11.92 12.09
N GLU A 52 14.27 10.82 11.50
CA GLU A 52 14.38 10.69 10.05
C GLU A 52 13.02 10.77 9.35
N ALA A 53 11.99 10.10 9.89
CA ALA A 53 10.64 10.14 9.34
C ALA A 53 10.03 11.55 9.41
N GLN A 54 10.22 12.24 10.53
CA GLN A 54 9.75 13.61 10.70
C GLN A 54 10.44 14.57 9.71
N GLN A 55 11.76 14.42 9.52
CA GLN A 55 12.49 15.26 8.56
C GLN A 55 11.97 15.06 7.12
N ILE A 56 11.65 13.81 6.75
CA ILE A 56 11.06 13.51 5.44
C ILE A 56 9.71 14.20 5.28
N ASP A 57 8.84 14.14 6.29
CA ASP A 57 7.55 14.83 6.26
C ASP A 57 7.72 16.35 6.09
N GLU A 58 8.67 16.96 6.82
CA GLU A 58 8.99 18.38 6.70
C GLU A 58 9.47 18.74 5.28
N GLU A 59 10.32 17.91 4.67
CA GLU A 59 10.79 18.10 3.29
C GLU A 59 9.65 17.98 2.26
N LEU A 60 8.71 17.04 2.47
CA LEU A 60 7.54 16.85 1.59
C LEU A 60 6.62 18.09 1.58
N PHE A 61 6.42 18.71 2.73
CA PHE A 61 5.58 19.91 2.84
C PHE A 61 6.29 21.19 2.37
N THR A 62 7.60 21.28 2.57
CA THR A 62 8.35 22.51 2.28
C THR A 62 8.94 22.52 0.87
N GLN A 63 9.74 21.50 0.53
CA GLN A 63 10.48 21.46 -0.74
C GLN A 63 9.62 20.90 -1.87
N CYS A 64 8.82 19.87 -1.58
CA CYS A 64 7.93 19.27 -2.58
C CYS A 64 6.55 19.94 -2.65
N ALA A 65 6.22 20.81 -1.68
CA ALA A 65 4.98 21.59 -1.61
C ALA A 65 3.69 20.74 -1.71
N PHE A 66 3.71 19.50 -1.23
CA PHE A 66 2.50 18.71 -1.09
C PHE A 66 1.61 19.29 0.01
N SER A 67 0.29 19.24 -0.16
CA SER A 67 -0.62 19.55 0.94
C SER A 67 -0.81 18.32 1.83
N VAL A 68 -1.16 18.57 3.09
CA VAL A 68 -1.53 17.51 4.05
C VAL A 68 -2.66 16.66 3.48
N ASP A 69 -3.70 17.30 2.93
CA ASP A 69 -4.86 16.60 2.35
C ASP A 69 -4.46 15.64 1.22
N GLN A 70 -3.51 16.03 0.37
CA GLN A 70 -3.03 15.18 -0.73
C GLN A 70 -2.32 13.93 -0.21
N LEU A 71 -1.39 14.10 0.73
CA LEU A 71 -0.64 12.97 1.28
C LEU A 71 -1.55 12.05 2.10
N MET A 72 -2.47 12.61 2.88
CA MET A 72 -3.46 11.86 3.64
C MET A 72 -4.43 11.07 2.74
N GLU A 73 -4.87 11.67 1.62
CA GLU A 73 -5.70 10.98 0.62
C GLU A 73 -4.98 9.75 0.07
N LEU A 74 -3.70 9.90 -0.28
CA LEU A 74 -2.86 8.82 -0.81
C LEU A 74 -2.57 7.74 0.24
N ALA A 75 -2.30 8.14 1.48
CA ALA A 75 -2.05 7.23 2.59
C ALA A 75 -3.27 6.35 2.88
N GLY A 76 -4.44 6.97 3.05
CA GLY A 76 -5.68 6.22 3.33
C GLY A 76 -6.11 5.31 2.17
N LEU A 77 -5.93 5.73 0.92
CA LEU A 77 -6.12 4.87 -0.27
C LEU A 77 -5.15 3.69 -0.28
N GLY A 78 -3.89 3.90 0.11
CA GLY A 78 -2.90 2.83 0.26
C GLY A 78 -3.35 1.80 1.29
N CYS A 79 -3.81 2.26 2.46
CA CYS A 79 -4.34 1.41 3.51
C CYS A 79 -5.54 0.58 3.04
N SER A 80 -6.53 1.20 2.39
CA SER A 80 -7.73 0.49 1.93
C SER A 80 -7.40 -0.56 0.87
N THR A 81 -6.47 -0.25 -0.04
CA THR A 81 -6.02 -1.16 -1.09
C THR A 81 -5.40 -2.44 -0.50
N VAL A 82 -4.55 -2.29 0.51
CA VAL A 82 -3.95 -3.44 1.20
C VAL A 82 -4.99 -4.22 1.99
N ILE A 83 -5.91 -3.55 2.69
CA ILE A 83 -6.97 -4.21 3.47
C ILE A 83 -7.86 -5.06 2.54
N GLN A 84 -8.36 -4.50 1.44
CA GLN A 84 -9.18 -5.24 0.47
C GLN A 84 -8.44 -6.43 -0.15
N HIS A 85 -7.12 -6.29 -0.34
CA HIS A 85 -6.29 -7.36 -0.87
C HIS A 85 -6.09 -8.50 0.13
N VAL A 86 -5.81 -8.19 1.39
CA VAL A 86 -5.52 -9.16 2.45
C VAL A 86 -6.80 -9.82 2.97
N TYR A 87 -7.92 -9.09 2.96
CA TYR A 87 -9.21 -9.52 3.48
C TYR A 87 -10.31 -9.38 2.42
N PRO A 88 -10.31 -10.21 1.36
CA PRO A 88 -11.34 -10.18 0.34
C PRO A 88 -12.72 -10.52 0.94
N LEU A 89 -13.81 -9.94 0.41
CA LEU A 89 -15.16 -10.09 0.97
C LEU A 89 -15.61 -11.56 1.14
N ASP A 90 -15.21 -12.44 0.24
CA ASP A 90 -15.48 -13.88 0.32
C ASP A 90 -14.88 -14.53 1.57
N SER A 91 -13.82 -13.95 2.14
CA SER A 91 -13.19 -14.39 3.39
C SER A 91 -13.86 -13.81 4.65
N LEU A 92 -14.77 -12.85 4.50
CA LEU A 92 -15.41 -12.08 5.58
C LEU A 92 -16.91 -12.40 5.72
N GLN A 93 -17.35 -13.57 5.24
CA GLN A 93 -18.77 -13.96 5.21
C GLN A 93 -19.46 -13.88 6.59
N THR A 94 -18.73 -14.19 7.66
CA THR A 94 -19.25 -14.16 9.04
C THR A 94 -19.53 -12.76 9.56
N THR A 95 -18.82 -11.74 9.07
CA THR A 95 -19.01 -10.34 9.47
C THR A 95 -19.76 -9.53 8.41
N GLY A 96 -20.06 -10.12 7.24
CA GLY A 96 -20.66 -9.42 6.11
C GLY A 96 -19.77 -8.31 5.56
N GLY A 97 -18.45 -8.40 5.77
CA GLY A 97 -17.51 -7.34 5.40
C GLY A 97 -17.53 -6.12 6.33
N ALA A 98 -18.15 -6.20 7.51
CA ALA A 98 -18.12 -5.11 8.48
C ALA A 98 -16.68 -4.84 8.99
N VAL A 99 -16.28 -3.57 9.00
CA VAL A 99 -14.95 -3.11 9.45
C VAL A 99 -15.12 -2.05 10.55
N LEU A 100 -14.36 -2.17 11.63
CA LEU A 100 -14.24 -1.13 12.67
C LEU A 100 -12.94 -0.37 12.44
N ILE A 101 -13.03 0.97 12.35
CA ILE A 101 -11.87 1.85 12.18
C ILE A 101 -11.82 2.80 13.38
N CYS A 102 -10.74 2.72 14.15
CA CYS A 102 -10.53 3.52 15.36
C CYS A 102 -9.62 4.71 15.04
N CYS A 103 -10.21 5.90 14.85
CA CYS A 103 -9.46 7.11 14.53
C CYS A 103 -9.03 7.86 15.81
N GLY A 104 -7.74 8.15 15.94
CA GLY A 104 -7.21 9.04 16.98
C GLY A 104 -7.31 10.53 16.60
N PRO A 105 -6.86 11.46 17.46
CA PRO A 105 -6.99 12.91 17.22
C PRO A 105 -5.93 13.52 16.28
N GLY A 106 -4.98 12.72 15.77
CA GLY A 106 -3.88 13.20 14.91
C GLY A 106 -4.01 12.79 13.44
N ASN A 107 -2.95 12.99 12.66
CA ASN A 107 -2.92 12.71 11.22
C ASN A 107 -3.29 11.25 10.89
N ASN A 108 -2.82 10.27 11.68
CA ASN A 108 -3.20 8.86 11.53
C ASN A 108 -4.72 8.63 11.67
N GLY A 109 -5.41 9.46 12.46
CA GLY A 109 -6.87 9.44 12.54
C GLY A 109 -7.52 9.91 11.24
N GLY A 110 -6.95 10.96 10.62
CA GLY A 110 -7.32 11.42 9.29
C GLY A 110 -7.10 10.36 8.21
N ASP A 111 -5.95 9.69 8.21
CA ASP A 111 -5.67 8.54 7.31
C ASP A 111 -6.72 7.44 7.48
N GLY A 112 -7.12 7.16 8.74
CA GLY A 112 -8.19 6.22 9.06
C GLY A 112 -9.55 6.63 8.48
N LEU A 113 -9.91 7.92 8.54
CA LEU A 113 -11.16 8.42 7.97
C LEU A 113 -11.16 8.37 6.43
N VAL A 114 -10.03 8.69 5.79
CA VAL A 114 -9.85 8.52 4.34
C VAL A 114 -9.95 7.04 3.98
N CYS A 115 -9.25 6.17 4.70
CA CYS A 115 -9.29 4.71 4.50
C CYS A 115 -10.72 4.18 4.61
N ALA A 116 -11.48 4.63 5.61
CA ALA A 116 -12.88 4.27 5.82
C ALA A 116 -13.77 4.59 4.63
N ARG A 117 -13.53 5.71 3.93
CA ARG A 117 -14.30 6.09 2.75
C ARG A 117 -13.97 5.25 1.51
N HIS A 118 -12.73 4.74 1.42
CA HIS A 118 -12.30 3.91 0.30
C HIS A 118 -12.62 2.41 0.48
N LEU A 119 -12.90 1.98 1.70
CA LEU A 119 -13.37 0.61 2.02
C LEU A 119 -14.88 0.48 1.80
#